data_AF-A0A6L5Y0V6-F1
#
_entry.id   AF-A0A6L5Y0V6-F1
#
_cell.length_a   1.000
_cell.length_b   1.000
_cell.length_c   1.000
_cell.angle_alpha   90.00
_cell.angle_beta   90.00
_cell.angle_gamma   90.00
#
_symmetry.space_group_name_H-M   'P 1'
#
loop_
_entity.id
_entity.type
_entity.pdbx_description
1 polymer ?
#
loop_
_entity_poly.entity_id
_entity_poly.type
_entity_poly.pdbx_seq_one_letter_code
_entity_poly.pdbx_strand_id
1 'polypeptide(L)'
;MQKINVQKIMEEIREEIKEKGYTEDMLSFHEIPVRTDQILDAIPAENKTIFTSTINQVRNASYIPWYRPVPNGIKGFIKKVIRKCVGFVVAPITDDQNIYNSLNITLVEQLCNRVEEQQEQILKLEKCIADLNKNK
;
A
#
# COMPACT_ATOMS: atom_id res chain seq x y z
N MET A 1 -36.65 19.74 -28.09
CA MET A 1 -35.44 18.89 -27.95
C MET A 1 -34.63 19.02 -29.22
N GLN A 2 -33.41 19.57 -29.15
CA GLN A 2 -32.51 19.59 -30.30
C GLN A 2 -32.08 18.15 -30.61
N LYS A 3 -32.25 17.73 -31.87
CA LYS A 3 -31.78 16.42 -32.34
C LYS A 3 -30.26 16.45 -32.40
N ILE A 4 -29.61 15.84 -31.41
CA ILE A 4 -28.16 15.65 -31.41
C ILE A 4 -27.81 14.70 -32.56
N ASN A 5 -27.06 15.19 -33.54
CA ASN A 5 -26.58 14.39 -34.65
C ASN A 5 -25.25 13.74 -34.25
N VAL A 6 -25.33 12.50 -33.79
CA VAL A 6 -24.18 11.74 -33.27
C VAL A 6 -23.14 11.48 -34.37
N GLN A 7 -23.57 11.30 -35.62
CA GLN A 7 -22.66 11.05 -36.75
C GLN A 7 -21.75 12.25 -36.98
N LYS A 8 -22.30 13.46 -36.98
CA LYS A 8 -21.52 14.69 -37.17
C LYS A 8 -20.49 14.89 -36.06
N ILE A 9 -20.86 14.62 -34.81
CA ILE A 9 -19.95 14.74 -33.66
C ILE A 9 -18.79 13.75 -33.78
N MET A 10 -19.07 12.50 -34.20
CA MET A 10 -18.02 11.49 -34.38
C MET A 10 -17.09 11.79 -35.56
N GLU A 11 -17.60 12.45 -36.61
CA GLU A 11 -16.78 12.93 -37.73
C GLU A 11 -15.84 14.05 -37.28
N GLU A 12 -16.36 15.05 -36.55
CA GLU A 12 -15.56 16.16 -36.01
C GLU A 12 -14.45 15.65 -35.06
N ILE A 13 -14.75 14.69 -34.18
CA ILE A 13 -13.74 14.09 -33.29
C ILE A 13 -12.64 13.38 -34.08
N ARG A 14 -12.98 12.65 -35.15
CA ARG A 14 -12.01 11.92 -35.97
C ARG A 14 -11.11 12.87 -36.76
N GLU A 15 -11.66 13.96 -37.27
CA GLU A 15 -10.87 15.00 -37.94
C GLU A 15 -9.91 15.68 -36.95
N GLU A 16 -10.39 16.01 -35.74
CA GLU A 16 -9.57 16.64 -34.72
C GLU A 16 -8.44 15.74 -34.22
N ILE A 17 -8.68 14.43 -34.08
CA ILE A 17 -7.65 13.44 -33.75
C ILE A 17 -6.58 13.37 -34.85
N LYS A 18 -7.01 13.42 -36.11
CA LYS A 18 -6.12 13.34 -37.27
C LYS A 18 -5.29 14.61 -37.45
N GLU A 19 -5.88 15.79 -37.24
CA GLU A 19 -5.19 17.08 -37.36
C GLU A 19 -4.15 17.27 -36.25
N LYS A 20 -4.48 16.84 -35.03
CA LYS A 20 -3.56 16.93 -33.88
C LYS A 20 -2.53 15.81 -33.81
N GLY A 21 -2.65 14.81 -34.68
CA GLY A 21 -1.65 13.73 -34.82
C GLY A 21 -1.55 12.82 -33.61
N TYR A 22 -2.63 12.63 -32.84
CA TYR A 22 -2.63 11.71 -31.71
C TYR A 22 -2.45 10.27 -32.21
N THR A 23 -1.32 9.65 -31.87
CA THR A 23 -1.05 8.23 -32.14
C THR A 23 -1.42 7.40 -30.91
N GLU A 24 -1.80 6.13 -31.11
CA GLU A 24 -2.13 5.21 -29.99
C GLU A 24 -0.98 5.09 -28.97
N ASP A 25 0.26 5.24 -29.44
CA ASP A 25 1.46 5.22 -28.60
C ASP A 25 1.51 6.39 -27.58
N MET A 26 0.89 7.54 -27.87
CA MET A 26 0.84 8.68 -26.93
C MET A 26 -0.10 8.46 -25.73
N LEU A 27 -0.93 7.42 -25.76
CA LEU A 27 -1.85 7.05 -24.68
C LEU A 27 -1.38 5.82 -23.89
N SER A 28 -0.19 5.29 -24.21
CA SER A 28 0.36 4.11 -23.55
C SER A 28 0.94 4.46 -22.18
N PHE A 29 0.26 4.03 -21.11
CA PHE A 29 0.77 4.14 -19.73
C PHE A 29 1.92 3.16 -19.42
N HIS A 30 2.43 2.42 -20.41
CA HIS A 30 3.54 1.47 -20.22
C HIS A 30 4.86 2.16 -19.82
N GLU A 31 5.01 3.45 -20.13
CA GLU A 31 6.24 4.21 -19.85
C GLU A 31 6.22 4.97 -18.53
N ILE A 32 5.16 4.84 -17.70
CA ILE A 32 5.28 5.29 -16.32
C ILE A 32 6.19 4.27 -15.62
N PRO A 33 7.41 4.66 -15.18
CA PRO A 33 8.21 3.78 -14.36
C PRO A 33 7.51 3.66 -13.00
N VAL A 34 6.58 2.71 -12.90
CA VAL A 34 6.18 2.19 -11.61
C VAL A 34 7.46 1.65 -11.01
N ARG A 35 7.81 2.15 -9.82
CA ARG A 35 8.90 1.62 -9.01
C ARG A 35 8.53 0.19 -8.59
N THR A 36 8.73 -0.75 -9.51
CA THR A 36 8.51 -2.19 -9.32
C THR A 36 9.53 -2.77 -8.33
N ASP A 37 10.59 -2.04 -8.00
CA ASP A 37 11.56 -2.36 -6.94
C ASP A 37 10.93 -2.44 -5.54
N GLN A 38 9.66 -2.08 -5.40
CA GLN A 38 8.90 -2.20 -4.14
C GLN A 38 7.70 -3.14 -4.21
N ILE A 39 7.44 -3.77 -5.37
CA ILE A 39 6.48 -4.87 -5.41
C ILE A 39 7.25 -6.07 -4.88
N LEU A 40 6.99 -6.43 -3.62
CA LEU A 40 7.46 -7.68 -3.04
C LEU A 40 7.01 -8.81 -3.96
N ASP A 41 7.97 -9.37 -4.69
CA ASP A 41 7.83 -10.67 -5.36
C ASP A 41 7.13 -11.62 -4.39
N ALA A 42 6.10 -12.32 -4.86
CA ALA A 42 5.22 -13.15 -4.06
C ALA A 42 6.03 -13.98 -3.04
N ILE A 43 6.08 -13.51 -1.79
CA ILE A 43 6.86 -14.16 -0.74
C ILE A 43 6.19 -15.51 -0.49
N PRO A 44 6.92 -16.63 -0.62
CA PRO A 44 6.38 -17.94 -0.28
C PRO A 44 5.88 -17.90 1.17
N ALA A 45 4.60 -18.24 1.37
CA ALA A 45 3.90 -18.14 2.65
C ALA A 45 4.53 -18.95 3.80
N GLU A 46 5.49 -19.83 3.49
CA GLU A 46 6.02 -20.85 4.39
C GLU A 46 7.28 -20.43 5.16
N ASN A 47 7.87 -19.27 4.87
CA ASN A 47 9.17 -18.90 5.46
C ASN A 47 9.00 -18.00 6.71
N LYS A 48 8.83 -18.62 7.88
CA LYS A 48 8.65 -17.95 9.18
C LYS A 48 9.70 -16.86 9.45
N THR A 49 10.95 -17.07 9.05
CA THR A 49 12.05 -16.11 9.20
C THR A 49 11.87 -14.86 8.34
N ILE A 50 11.42 -15.02 7.09
CA ILE A 50 11.11 -13.90 6.20
C ILE A 50 9.94 -13.11 6.78
N PHE A 51 8.92 -13.79 7.26
CA PHE A 51 7.74 -13.17 7.85
C PHE A 51 8.06 -12.33 9.09
N THR A 52 8.84 -12.85 10.05
CA THR A 52 9.29 -12.07 11.21
C THR A 52 10.13 -10.85 10.79
N SER A 53 10.97 -11.00 9.75
CA SER A 53 11.73 -9.88 9.20
C SER A 53 10.83 -8.79 8.61
N THR A 54 9.75 -9.19 7.93
CA THR A 54 8.76 -8.27 7.34
C THR A 54 8.00 -7.51 8.43
N ILE A 55 7.54 -8.18 9.49
CA ILE A 55 6.90 -7.50 10.63
C ILE A 55 7.84 -6.44 11.23
N ASN A 56 9.11 -6.79 11.42
CA ASN A 56 10.10 -5.84 11.95
C ASN A 56 10.33 -4.64 11.01
N GLN A 57 10.35 -4.87 9.70
CA GLN A 57 10.45 -3.79 8.71
C GLN A 57 9.21 -2.88 8.75
N VAL A 58 8.00 -3.46 8.79
CA VAL A 58 6.74 -2.70 8.90
C VAL A 58 6.72 -1.90 10.20
N ARG A 59 7.16 -2.50 11.31
CA ARG A 59 7.29 -1.82 12.61
C ARG A 59 8.18 -0.59 12.50
N ASN A 60 9.34 -0.71 11.88
CA ASN A 60 10.27 0.40 11.72
C ASN A 60 9.74 1.50 10.78
N ALA A 61 8.91 1.15 9.80
CA ALA A 61 8.32 2.08 8.84
C ALA A 61 7.00 2.72 9.32
N SER A 62 6.41 2.22 10.39
CA SER A 62 5.05 2.60 10.82
C SER A 62 4.94 4.01 11.40
N TYR A 63 6.02 4.52 11.97
CA TYR A 63 6.05 5.85 12.56
C TYR A 63 6.33 6.91 11.50
N ILE A 64 5.37 7.81 11.33
CA ILE A 64 5.43 8.94 10.42
C ILE A 64 5.63 10.21 11.25
N PRO A 65 6.81 10.86 11.21
CA PRO A 65 6.99 12.13 11.89
C PRO A 65 6.28 13.24 11.13
N TRP A 66 5.39 13.96 11.82
CA TRP A 66 4.78 15.19 11.30
C TRP A 66 5.87 16.23 10.94
N TYR A 67 6.86 16.41 11.82
CA TYR A 67 7.90 17.41 11.63
C TYR A 67 9.13 16.82 10.93
N ARG A 68 9.35 17.23 9.66
CA ARG A 68 10.58 16.93 8.93
C ARG A 68 11.51 18.14 8.85
N PRO A 69 12.83 17.96 8.91
CA PRO A 69 13.78 19.06 8.75
C PRO A 69 13.60 19.73 7.40
N VAL A 70 13.56 21.07 7.39
CA VAL A 70 13.47 21.87 6.17
C VAL A 70 14.81 22.57 5.97
N PRO A 71 15.40 22.51 4.76
CA PRO A 71 16.66 23.20 4.47
C PRO A 71 16.50 24.71 4.66
N ASN A 72 17.61 25.41 4.90
CA ASN A 72 17.65 26.85 5.09
C ASN A 72 17.45 27.62 3.77
N GLY A 73 17.23 28.94 3.85
CA GLY A 73 17.00 29.84 2.70
C GLY A 73 15.54 30.19 2.46
N ILE A 74 15.27 31.01 1.43
CA ILE A 74 13.94 31.58 1.13
C ILE A 74 12.90 30.47 0.91
N LYS A 75 13.24 29.43 0.13
CA LYS A 75 12.37 28.26 -0.09
C LYS A 75 12.06 27.52 1.22
N GLY A 76 13.02 27.45 2.14
CA GLY A 76 12.84 26.84 3.45
C GLY A 76 11.95 27.64 4.37
N PHE A 77 12.07 28.97 4.35
CA PHE A 77 11.20 29.88 5.08
C PHE A 77 9.75 29.75 4.63
N ILE A 78 9.49 29.76 3.32
CA ILE A 78 8.14 29.58 2.76
C ILE A 78 7.54 28.23 3.21
N LYS A 79 8.31 27.14 3.12
CA LYS A 79 7.87 25.81 3.59
C LYS A 79 7.54 25.79 5.09
N LYS A 80 8.29 26.51 5.92
CA LYS A 80 8.01 26.63 7.37
C LYS A 80 6.71 27.40 7.63
N VAL A 81 6.42 28.45 6.85
CA VAL A 81 5.16 29.20 6.94
C VAL A 81 3.98 28.30 6.55
N ILE A 82 4.04 27.64 5.39
CA ILE A 82 3.00 26.70 4.94
C ILE A 82 2.73 25.64 6.00
N ARG A 83 3.79 25.04 6.58
CA ARG A 83 3.66 24.05 7.65
C ARG A 83 2.92 24.58 8.86
N LYS A 84 3.19 25.82 9.29
CA LYS A 84 2.47 26.44 10.41
C LYS A 84 0.99 26.64 10.06
N CYS A 85 0.69 27.07 8.83
CA CYS A 85 -0.69 27.28 8.38
C CYS A 85 -1.49 25.98 8.31
N VAL A 86 -0.92 24.86 7.86
CA VAL A 86 -1.63 23.58 7.73
C VAL A 86 -1.49 22.68 8.95
N GLY A 87 -0.62 23.04 9.91
CA GLY A 87 -0.21 22.14 10.99
C GLY A 87 -1.32 21.72 11.94
N PHE A 88 -2.33 22.56 12.13
CA PHE A 88 -3.49 22.22 12.97
C PHE A 88 -4.34 21.08 12.40
N VAL A 89 -4.26 20.81 11.09
CA VAL A 89 -4.97 19.71 10.43
C VAL A 89 -4.03 18.52 10.25
N VAL A 90 -2.82 18.76 9.74
CA VAL A 90 -1.96 17.64 9.34
C VAL A 90 -1.27 16.96 10.53
N ALA A 91 -0.99 17.69 11.62
CA ALA A 91 -0.45 17.08 12.84
C ALA A 91 -1.40 16.03 13.44
N PRO A 92 -2.67 16.33 13.76
CA PRO A 92 -3.57 15.32 14.32
C PRO A 92 -3.82 14.15 13.36
N ILE A 93 -3.94 14.40 12.05
CA ILE A 93 -4.05 13.31 11.05
C ILE A 93 -2.82 12.39 11.11
N THR A 94 -1.62 12.96 11.23
CA THR A 94 -0.39 12.16 11.32
C THR A 94 -0.38 11.31 12.61
N ASP A 95 -0.84 11.87 13.72
CA ASP A 95 -0.95 11.15 14.99
C ASP A 95 -1.99 10.02 14.91
N ASP A 96 -3.16 10.27 14.32
CA ASP A 96 -4.20 9.24 14.10
C ASP A 96 -3.69 8.11 13.20
N GLN A 97 -2.94 8.44 12.14
CA GLN A 97 -2.31 7.45 11.27
C GLN A 97 -1.25 6.62 12.02
N ASN A 98 -0.45 7.25 12.89
CA ASN A 98 0.52 6.52 13.70
C ASN A 98 -0.15 5.55 14.68
N ILE A 99 -1.27 5.94 15.29
CA ILE A 99 -2.09 5.07 16.14
C ILE A 99 -2.62 3.89 15.31
N TYR A 100 -3.23 4.18 14.15
CA TYR A 100 -3.75 3.15 13.25
C TYR A 100 -2.66 2.17 12.81
N ASN A 101 -1.48 2.66 12.41
CA ASN A 101 -0.35 1.81 12.01
C ASN A 101 0.11 0.90 13.15
N SER A 102 0.22 1.43 14.37
CA SER A 102 0.61 0.67 15.56
C SER A 102 -0.39 -0.44 15.88
N LEU A 103 -1.69 -0.13 15.81
CA LEU A 103 -2.76 -1.11 16.04
C LEU A 103 -2.75 -2.22 14.99
N ASN A 104 -2.53 -1.89 13.71
CA ASN A 104 -2.44 -2.89 12.65
C ASN A 104 -1.25 -3.83 12.82
N ILE A 105 -0.07 -3.31 13.18
CA ILE A 105 1.09 -4.16 13.46
C ILE A 105 0.79 -5.11 14.61
N THR A 106 0.23 -4.59 15.69
CA THR A 106 -0.15 -5.38 16.86
C THR A 106 -1.15 -6.47 16.50
N LEU A 107 -2.17 -6.13 15.69
CA LEU A 107 -3.16 -7.08 15.20
C LEU A 107 -2.52 -8.19 14.36
N VAL A 108 -1.64 -7.84 13.43
CA VAL A 108 -0.93 -8.82 12.60
C VAL A 108 -0.09 -9.75 13.47
N GLU A 109 0.65 -9.23 14.45
CA GLU A 109 1.42 -10.07 15.39
C GLU A 109 0.55 -11.01 16.20
N GLN A 110 -0.59 -10.53 16.71
CA GLN A 110 -1.55 -11.35 17.45
C GLN A 110 -2.14 -12.46 16.56
N LEU A 111 -2.50 -12.15 15.31
CA LEU A 111 -2.99 -13.14 14.36
C LEU A 111 -1.95 -14.22 14.10
N CYS A 112 -0.68 -13.84 13.96
CA CYS A 112 0.40 -14.80 13.73
C CYS A 112 0.63 -15.71 14.92
N ASN A 113 0.69 -15.17 16.13
CA ASN A 113 0.79 -15.99 17.35
C ASN A 113 -0.39 -16.97 17.42
N ARG A 114 -1.60 -16.52 17.09
CA ARG A 114 -2.79 -17.38 17.10
C ARG A 114 -2.73 -18.50 16.06
N VAL A 115 -2.23 -18.22 14.87
CA VAL A 115 -2.03 -19.22 13.81
C VAL A 115 -0.99 -20.25 14.23
N GLU A 116 0.11 -19.84 14.86
CA GLU A 116 1.13 -20.75 15.39
C GLU A 116 0.56 -21.67 16.47
N GLU A 117 -0.18 -21.12 17.44
CA GLU A 117 -0.87 -21.93 18.46
C GLU A 117 -1.82 -22.96 17.84
N GLN A 118 -2.57 -22.58 16.79
CA GLN A 118 -3.47 -23.49 16.08
C GLN A 118 -2.71 -24.61 15.37
N GLN A 119 -1.59 -24.30 14.71
CA GLN A 119 -0.74 -25.31 14.07
C GLN A 119 -0.18 -26.31 15.09
N GLU A 120 0.26 -25.84 16.26
CA GLU A 120 0.70 -26.73 17.34
C GLU A 120 -0.41 -27.64 17.86
N GLN A 121 -1.64 -27.11 17.99
CA GLN A 121 -2.80 -27.90 18.40
C GLN A 121 -3.16 -28.95 17.36
N ILE A 122 -3.14 -28.61 16.07
CA ILE A 122 -3.37 -29.56 14.97
C ILE A 122 -2.34 -30.69 15.02
N LEU A 123 -1.05 -30.37 15.14
CA LEU A 123 0.01 -31.38 15.24
C LEU A 123 -0.15 -32.32 16.45
N LYS A 124 -0.61 -31.79 17.60
CA LYS A 124 -0.90 -32.60 18.79
C LYS A 124 -2.08 -33.54 18.56
N LEU A 125 -3.16 -33.05 17.94
CA LEU A 125 -4.33 -33.84 17.61
C LEU A 125 -4.02 -34.93 16.58
N GLU A 126 -3.25 -34.62 15.54
CA GLU A 126 -2.81 -35.59 14.54
C GLU A 126 -1.99 -36.73 15.15
N LYS A 127 -1.07 -36.42 16.08
CA LYS A 127 -0.32 -37.44 16.82
C LYS A 127 -1.23 -38.33 17.65
N CYS A 128 -2.18 -37.74 18.39
CA CYS A 128 -3.14 -38.48 19.19
C CYS A 128 -4.00 -39.43 18.33
N ILE A 129 -4.49 -38.96 17.18
CA ILE A 129 -5.24 -39.78 16.22
C ILE A 129 -4.38 -40.93 15.70
N ALA A 130 -3.11 -40.67 15.35
CA ALA A 130 -2.19 -41.69 14.86
C ALA A 130 -1.93 -42.78 15.92
N ASP A 131 -1.74 -42.40 17.18
CA ASP A 131 -1.52 -43.34 18.28
C ASP A 131 -2.76 -44.18 18.60
N LEU A 132 -3.95 -43.57 18.56
CA LEU A 132 -5.22 -44.29 18.72
C LEU A 132 -5.46 -45.30 17.59
N ASN A 133 -5.12 -44.94 16.35
CA ASN A 133 -5.28 -45.83 15.19
C ASN A 133 -4.28 -47.00 15.18
N LYS A 134 -3.11 -46.87 15.82
CA LYS A 134 -2.14 -47.98 15.97
C LYS A 134 -2.56 -49.01 17.03
N ASN A 135 -3.42 -48.63 17.96
CA ASN A 135 -3.89 -49.48 19.06
C ASN A 135 -5.23 -50.19 18.75
N LYS A 136 -5.72 -50.07 17.51
CA LYS A 136 -6.87 -50.83 16.98
C LYS A 136 -6.37 -51.93 16.06
#